data_AF-A0A6J6RZX0-F1
#
_entry.id   AF-A0A6J6RZX0-F1
#
_cell.length_a   1.000
_cell.length_b   1.000
_cell.length_c   1.000
_cell.angle_alpha   90.00
_cell.angle_beta   90.00
_cell.angle_gamma   90.00
#
_symmetry.space_group_name_H-M   'P 1'
#
loop_
_entity.id
_entity.type
_entity.pdbx_description
1 polymer ?
#
loop_
_entity_poly.entity_id
_entity_poly.type
_entity_poly.pdbx_seq_one_letter_code
_entity_poly.pdbx_strand_id
1 'polypeptide(L)' 'MGNPTPSLSEIGKRVSIRLHEPSGGFRDLLGTLEEIDAVRKKDGSLVSFDHSAIALWKVVPEK' A
#
# COMPACT_ATOMS: atom_id res chain seq x y z
N MET A 1 8.62 4.98 -17.24
CA MET A 1 8.71 4.32 -15.93
C MET A 1 7.28 4.09 -15.47
N GLY A 2 6.86 2.84 -15.27
CA GLY A 2 5.53 2.56 -14.71
C GLY A 2 5.50 2.90 -13.23
N ASN A 3 4.34 3.30 -12.72
CA ASN A 3 4.14 3.42 -11.28
C ASN A 3 4.41 2.05 -10.63
N PRO A 4 5.01 2.02 -9.42
CA PRO A 4 5.24 0.76 -8.74
C PRO A 4 3.89 0.16 -8.37
N THR A 5 3.64 -1.08 -8.78
CA THR A 5 2.35 -1.76 -8.64
C THR A 5 2.45 -2.94 -7.68
N PRO A 6 1.38 -3.20 -6.91
CA PRO A 6 1.28 -4.39 -6.08
C PRO A 6 1.26 -5.65 -6.95
N SER A 7 1.81 -6.74 -6.41
CA SER A 7 1.69 -8.08 -7.00
C SER A 7 0.82 -8.99 -6.14
N LEU A 8 0.06 -9.90 -6.77
CA LEU A 8 -0.74 -10.92 -6.05
C LEU A 8 0.15 -11.79 -5.12
N SER A 9 1.42 -11.98 -5.48
CA SER A 9 2.41 -12.71 -4.67
C SER A 9 2.86 -11.95 -3.41
N GLU A 10 2.36 -10.72 -3.21
CA GLU A 10 2.65 -9.88 -2.04
C GLU A 10 1.47 -9.83 -1.06
N ILE A 11 0.32 -10.44 -1.40
CA ILE A 11 -0.79 -10.61 -0.45
C ILE A 11 -0.30 -11.40 0.77
N GLY A 12 -0.68 -10.94 1.96
CA GLY A 12 -0.21 -11.43 3.25
C GLY A 12 1.10 -10.82 3.73
N LYS A 13 1.85 -10.09 2.87
CA LYS A 13 3.10 -9.43 3.27
C LYS A 13 2.84 -8.06 3.87
N ARG A 14 3.74 -7.63 4.75
CA ARG A 14 3.74 -6.27 5.27
C ARG A 14 4.24 -5.31 4.19
N VAL A 15 3.51 -4.23 3.95
CA VAL A 15 3.79 -3.23 2.92
C VAL A 15 3.74 -1.82 3.49
N SER A 16 4.53 -0.93 2.91
CA SER A 16 4.50 0.52 3.11
C SER A 16 4.21 1.17 1.76
N ILE A 17 3.11 1.92 1.70
CA ILE A 17 2.59 2.54 0.47
C ILE A 17 2.55 4.04 0.69
N ARG A 18 3.12 4.81 -0.24
CA ARG A 18 2.90 6.25 -0.33
C ARG A 18 1.94 6.54 -1.46
N LEU A 19 0.87 7.26 -1.17
CA LEU A 19 -0.16 7.67 -2.11
C LEU A 19 -0.11 9.17 -2.33
N HIS A 20 -0.38 9.61 -3.57
CA HIS A 20 -0.71 10.99 -3.88
C HIS A 20 -2.10 11.33 -3.35
N GLU A 21 -2.24 12.45 -2.63
CA GLU A 21 -3.54 12.93 -2.18
C GLU A 21 -4.12 13.94 -3.19
N PRO A 22 -5.44 13.91 -3.47
CA PRO A 22 -6.08 14.84 -4.41
C PRO A 22 -5.93 16.32 -4.03
N SER A 23 -5.86 16.63 -2.73
CA SER A 23 -5.64 17.99 -2.22
C SER A 23 -4.21 18.49 -2.37
N GLY A 24 -3.31 17.67 -2.94
CA GLY A 24 -1.87 17.89 -2.93
C GLY A 24 -1.22 17.25 -1.71
N GLY A 25 0.04 16.82 -1.90
CA GLY A 25 0.82 16.13 -0.88
C GLY A 25 0.75 14.61 -0.98
N PHE A 26 1.10 13.95 0.13
CA PHE A 26 1.20 12.49 0.21
C PHE A 26 0.58 11.95 1.49
N ARG A 27 0.03 10.75 1.40
CA ARG A 27 -0.42 9.95 2.54
C ARG A 27 0.32 8.62 2.56
N ASP A 28 0.74 8.17 3.73
CA ASP A 28 1.39 6.89 3.91
C ASP A 28 0.41 5.85 4.53
N LEU A 29 0.41 4.64 3.97
CA LEU A 29 -0.25 3.45 4.52
C LEU A 29 0.80 2.42 4.92
N LEU A 30 0.65 1.85 6.11
CA LEU A 30 1.52 0.80 6.62
C LEU A 30 0.67 -0.30 7.24
N GLY A 31 0.84 -1.52 6.75
CA GLY A 31 0.05 -2.66 7.20
C GLY A 31 0.36 -3.92 6.41
N THR A 32 -0.52 -4.91 6.51
CA THR A 32 -0.46 -6.13 5.72
C THR A 32 -1.32 -5.97 4.48
N LEU A 33 -0.80 -6.31 3.30
CA LEU A 33 -1.59 -6.35 2.07
C LEU A 33 -2.60 -7.50 2.18
N GLU A 34 -3.86 -7.19 2.49
CA GLU A 34 -4.89 -8.21 2.69
C GLU A 34 -5.54 -8.58 1.35
N GLU A 35 -5.67 -7.61 0.44
CA GLU A 35 -6.14 -7.78 -0.94
C GLU A 35 -5.25 -6.95 -1.87
N ILE A 36 -5.37 -7.14 -3.19
CA ILE A 36 -4.49 -6.47 -4.17
C ILE A 36 -4.57 -4.92 -4.10
N ASP A 37 -5.66 -4.38 -3.57
CA ASP A 37 -5.98 -2.97 -3.42
C ASP A 37 -6.38 -2.59 -1.97
N ALA A 38 -6.14 -3.45 -0.98
CA ALA A 38 -6.49 -3.18 0.41
C ALA A 38 -5.39 -3.58 1.41
N VAL A 39 -5.09 -2.66 2.32
CA VAL A 39 -4.13 -2.87 3.42
C VAL A 39 -4.86 -2.90 4.75
N ARG A 40 -4.63 -3.97 5.51
CA ARG A 40 -5.02 -4.06 6.91
C ARG A 40 -3.97 -3.42 7.81
N LYS A 41 -4.37 -2.39 8.53
CA LYS A 41 -3.54 -1.66 9.48
C LYS A 41 -3.35 -2.43 10.80
N LYS A 42 -2.38 -1.97 11.60
CA LYS A 42 -2.09 -2.54 12.93
C LYS A 42 -3.28 -2.45 13.89
N ASP A 43 -4.12 -1.44 13.75
CA ASP A 43 -5.34 -1.25 14.55
C ASP A 43 -6.48 -2.19 14.13
N GLY A 44 -6.28 -3.01 13.10
CA GLY A 44 -7.27 -3.93 12.57
C GLY A 44 -8.17 -3.34 11.49
N SER A 45 -8.08 -2.04 11.19
CA SER A 45 -8.86 -1.41 10.13
C SER A 45 -8.35 -1.82 8.74
N LEU A 46 -9.28 -2.10 7.83
CA LEU A 46 -8.99 -2.36 6.42
C LEU A 46 -9.16 -1.06 5.62
N VAL A 47 -8.14 -0.68 4.86
CA VAL A 47 -8.13 0.54 4.05
C VAL A 47 -7.82 0.19 2.61
N SER A 48 -8.74 0.52 1.70
CA SER A 48 -8.52 0.42 0.26
C SER A 48 -7.70 1.59 -0.27
N PHE A 49 -7.01 1.38 -1.39
CA PHE A 49 -6.20 2.39 -2.06
C PHE A 49 -6.30 2.27 -3.59
N ASP A 50 -6.14 3.39 -4.28
CA ASP A 50 -6.07 3.41 -5.74
C ASP A 50 -4.63 3.16 -6.21
N HIS A 51 -4.46 2.17 -7.09
CA HIS A 51 -3.17 1.85 -7.71
C HIS A 51 -2.59 3.02 -8.51
N SER A 52 -3.47 3.84 -9.10
CA SER A 52 -3.06 5.02 -9.87
C SER A 52 -2.42 6.09 -8.97
N ALA A 53 -2.78 6.11 -7.69
CA ALA A 53 -2.27 7.07 -6.72
C ALA A 53 -0.93 6.66 -6.10
N ILE A 54 -0.41 5.46 -6.37
CA ILE A 54 0.83 4.98 -5.75
C ILE A 54 2.04 5.79 -6.26
N ALA A 55 2.62 6.57 -5.35
CA ALA A 55 3.89 7.25 -5.54
C ALA A 55 5.07 6.35 -5.17
N LEU A 56 4.91 5.47 -4.18
CA LEU A 56 5.95 4.55 -3.72
C LEU A 56 5.34 3.27 -3.16
N TRP A 57 5.89 2.13 -3.56
CA TRP A 57 5.55 0.80 -3.05
C TRP A 57 6.78 0.16 -2.42
N LYS A 58 6.63 -0.40 -1.22
CA LYS A 58 7.70 -1.15 -0.55
C LYS A 58 7.12 -2.35 0.19
N VAL A 59 7.59 -3.54 -0.14
CA VAL A 59 7.43 -4.72 0.72
C VAL A 59 8.43 -4.62 1.87
N VAL A 60 7.92 -4.73 3.10
CA VAL A 60 8.73 -4.70 4.31
C VAL A 60 9.19 -6.12 4.62
N PRO A 61 10.50 -6.38 4.72
CA PRO A 61 11.01 -7.69 5.11
C PRO A 61 10.50 -8.09 6.50
N GLU A 62 10.08 -9.34 6.64
CA GLU A 62 9.88 -9.93 7.97
C GLU A 62 11.25 -10.09 8.64
N LYS A 63 11.32 -9.77 9.93
CA LYS A 63 12.54 -9.94 10.74
C LYS A 63 12.69 -11.38 11.20
#